data_AF-A0A7V9P806-F1
#
_entry.id   AF-A0A7V9P806-F1
#
_cell.length_a   1.000
_cell.length_b   1.000
_cell.length_c   1.000
_cell.angle_alpha   90.00
_cell.angle_beta   90.00
_cell.angle_gamma   90.00
#
_symmetry.space_group_name_H-M   'P 1'
#
loop_
_entity.id
_entity.type
_entity.pdbx_description
1 polymer ?
#
loop_
_entity_poly.entity_id
_entity_poly.type
_entity_poly.pdbx_seq_one_letter_code
_entity_poly.pdbx_strand_id
1 'polypeptide(L)'
;MNSKIQTLLERAAAQSSVSSGDTSSVANAARNFSDVAEAKKSFDRFKRKLFRVERWNADSGLSSFELFDENGARQAPEASAKRGDFIRITLTGSGKSDWVKITNIDEQRVDEIVLTFQPTYNPTEESANKTVTSHFFTEDSSNNFCLQKTNEAVKIYVIGLNEKSNTHDTNNIIETARNVATANLGHYLGIQKAEWTTFCENFLTSDN
;
A
#
# COMPACT_ATOMS: atom_id res chain seq x y z
N MET A 1 21.22 -14.44 0.39
CA MET A 1 19.81 -14.24 0.79
C MET A 1 19.02 -13.92 -0.46
N ASN A 2 17.88 -14.60 -0.67
CA ASN A 2 16.99 -14.32 -1.79
C ASN A 2 16.34 -12.94 -1.61
N SER A 3 16.01 -12.27 -2.72
CA SER A 3 15.26 -11.00 -2.70
C SER A 3 13.89 -11.22 -2.08
N LYS A 4 13.49 -10.36 -1.14
CA LYS A 4 12.15 -10.42 -0.53
C LYS A 4 11.08 -10.07 -1.54
N ILE A 5 11.37 -9.13 -2.44
CA ILE A 5 10.47 -8.76 -3.54
C ILE A 5 10.21 -9.96 -4.44
N GLN A 6 11.25 -10.73 -4.79
CA GLN A 6 11.10 -11.95 -5.58
C GLN A 6 10.18 -12.96 -4.88
N THR A 7 10.37 -13.19 -3.58
CA THR A 7 9.48 -14.07 -2.80
C THR A 7 8.04 -13.56 -2.75
N LEU A 8 7.81 -12.24 -2.66
CA LEU A 8 6.46 -11.65 -2.69
C LEU A 8 5.79 -11.85 -4.06
N LEU A 9 6.53 -11.67 -5.15
CA LEU A 9 6.03 -11.88 -6.52
C LEU A 9 5.67 -13.35 -6.76
N GLU A 10 6.49 -14.29 -6.29
CA GLU A 10 6.20 -15.73 -6.38
C GLU A 10 4.93 -16.10 -5.60
N ARG A 11 4.74 -15.53 -4.41
CA ARG A 11 3.51 -15.71 -3.62
C ARG A 11 2.28 -15.15 -4.32
N ALA A 12 2.37 -13.95 -4.89
CA ALA A 12 1.28 -13.36 -5.66
C ALA A 12 0.91 -14.22 -6.88
N ALA A 13 1.91 -14.70 -7.63
CA ALA A 13 1.68 -15.60 -8.76
C ALA A 13 0.99 -16.91 -8.32
N ALA A 14 1.41 -17.49 -7.19
CA ALA A 14 0.76 -18.67 -6.64
C ALA A 14 -0.70 -18.41 -6.26
N GLN A 15 -1.04 -17.26 -5.67
CA GLN A 15 -2.42 -16.91 -5.29
C GLN A 15 -3.30 -16.61 -6.50
N SER A 16 -2.75 -15.95 -7.52
CA SER A 16 -3.49 -15.64 -8.76
C SER A 16 -3.90 -16.88 -9.56
N SER A 17 -3.25 -18.03 -9.34
CA SER A 17 -3.51 -19.28 -10.06
C SER A 17 -4.49 -20.22 -9.36
N VAL A 18 -4.90 -19.90 -8.11
CA VAL A 18 -5.83 -20.72 -7.33
C VAL A 18 -7.20 -20.05 -7.35
N SER A 19 -8.26 -20.79 -7.68
CA SER A 19 -9.65 -20.30 -7.65
C SER A 19 -10.23 -20.14 -6.24
N SER A 20 -9.38 -20.11 -5.21
CA SER A 20 -9.77 -19.81 -3.83
C SER A 20 -10.13 -18.34 -3.74
N GLY A 21 -11.07 -17.96 -2.87
CA GLY A 21 -11.46 -16.56 -2.64
C GLY A 21 -10.35 -15.61 -2.13
N ASP A 22 -9.09 -16.04 -2.14
CA ASP A 22 -7.90 -15.29 -1.74
C ASP A 22 -7.23 -14.79 -3.02
N THR A 23 -7.39 -13.50 -3.34
CA THR A 23 -6.76 -12.90 -4.51
C THR A 23 -5.45 -12.20 -4.15
N SER A 24 -4.67 -11.89 -5.17
CA SER A 24 -3.47 -11.06 -5.06
C SER A 24 -3.46 -10.03 -6.19
N SER A 25 -2.82 -8.90 -5.96
CA SER A 25 -2.66 -7.84 -6.95
C SER A 25 -1.19 -7.45 -7.09
N VAL A 26 -0.77 -7.09 -8.30
CA VAL A 26 0.58 -6.57 -8.57
C VAL A 26 0.47 -5.39 -9.52
N ALA A 27 0.89 -4.22 -9.07
CA ALA A 27 1.22 -3.07 -9.91
C ALA A 27 2.73 -2.82 -9.86
N ASN A 28 3.31 -2.38 -10.96
CA ASN A 28 4.75 -2.10 -11.01
C ASN A 28 5.09 -1.10 -12.10
N ALA A 29 6.23 -0.44 -11.94
CA ALA A 29 6.84 0.39 -12.96
C ALA A 29 8.37 0.29 -12.84
N ALA A 30 9.07 0.69 -13.91
CA ALA A 30 10.52 0.72 -13.94
C ALA A 30 11.02 1.99 -14.64
N ARG A 31 12.14 2.53 -14.16
CA ARG A 31 12.86 3.63 -14.79
C ARG A 31 14.32 3.23 -15.00
N ASN A 32 14.78 3.35 -16.24
CA ASN A 32 16.18 3.18 -16.61
C ASN A 32 16.91 4.52 -16.51
N PHE A 33 18.18 4.46 -16.13
CA PHE A 33 19.09 5.59 -15.99
C PHE A 33 20.27 5.42 -16.93
N SER A 34 21.05 6.49 -17.13
CA SER A 34 22.19 6.44 -18.05
C SER A 34 23.34 5.60 -17.51
N ASP A 35 23.48 5.52 -16.19
CA ASP A 35 24.50 4.71 -15.53
C ASP A 35 24.08 4.23 -14.12
N VAL A 36 24.90 3.34 -13.56
CA VAL A 36 24.68 2.72 -12.25
C VAL A 36 24.74 3.74 -11.11
N ALA A 37 25.55 4.79 -11.23
CA ALA A 37 25.68 5.81 -10.19
C ALA A 37 24.43 6.70 -10.12
N GLU A 38 23.88 7.07 -11.27
CA GLU A 38 22.61 7.78 -11.38
C GLU A 38 21.44 6.93 -10.86
N ALA A 39 21.38 5.64 -11.24
CA ALA A 39 20.39 4.71 -10.72
C ALA A 39 20.47 4.59 -9.20
N LYS A 40 21.69 4.53 -8.63
CA LYS A 40 21.88 4.51 -7.17
C LYS A 40 21.40 5.79 -6.51
N LYS A 41 21.77 6.96 -7.03
CA LYS A 41 21.34 8.25 -6.50
C LYS A 41 19.82 8.38 -6.52
N SER A 42 19.19 7.90 -7.59
CA SER A 42 17.73 7.91 -7.74
C SER A 42 17.04 6.90 -6.84
N PHE A 43 17.59 5.69 -6.68
CA PHE A 43 17.09 4.72 -5.70
C PHE A 43 17.09 5.32 -4.28
N ASP A 44 18.19 5.94 -3.85
CA ASP A 44 18.27 6.53 -2.51
C ASP A 44 17.24 7.68 -2.34
N ARG A 45 16.95 8.43 -3.41
CA ARG A 45 15.91 9.47 -3.43
C ARG A 45 14.50 8.88 -3.31
N PHE A 46 14.17 7.92 -4.17
CA PHE A 46 12.88 7.24 -4.17
C PHE A 46 12.64 6.47 -2.87
N LYS A 47 13.69 5.89 -2.27
CA LYS A 47 13.61 5.28 -0.96
C LYS A 47 13.16 6.30 0.09
N ARG A 48 13.80 7.48 0.16
CA ARG A 48 13.36 8.56 1.09
C ARG A 48 11.92 9.00 0.83
N LYS A 49 11.54 9.14 -0.45
CA LYS A 49 10.18 9.47 -0.87
C LYS A 49 9.16 8.41 -0.41
N LEU A 50 9.53 7.14 -0.45
CA LEU A 50 8.68 6.04 0.00
C LEU A 50 8.30 6.17 1.48
N PHE A 51 9.20 6.65 2.33
CA PHE A 51 8.90 6.88 3.75
C PHE A 51 8.10 8.16 4.02
N ARG A 52 7.84 9.01 3.01
CA ARG A 52 7.09 10.27 3.13
C ARG A 52 5.68 10.06 2.59
N VAL A 53 4.84 9.38 3.38
CA VAL A 53 3.51 8.89 2.96
C VAL A 53 2.63 10.01 2.37
N GLU A 54 2.58 11.20 2.97
CA GLU A 54 1.74 12.28 2.43
C GLU A 54 2.23 12.80 1.06
N ARG A 55 3.47 12.53 0.65
CA ARG A 55 3.95 12.87 -0.70
C ARG A 55 3.36 11.96 -1.77
N TRP A 56 2.86 10.78 -1.40
CA TRP A 56 2.19 9.87 -2.32
C TRP A 56 0.95 10.50 -2.95
N ASN A 57 0.35 11.50 -2.29
CA ASN A 57 -0.75 12.29 -2.82
C ASN A 57 -0.45 12.93 -4.19
N ALA A 58 0.82 13.24 -4.47
CA ALA A 58 1.22 13.81 -5.76
C ALA A 58 1.44 12.74 -6.85
N ASP A 59 1.53 11.47 -6.47
CA ASP A 59 1.70 10.34 -7.37
C ASP A 59 0.39 9.57 -7.61
N SER A 60 -0.58 9.74 -6.72
CA SER A 60 -1.89 9.11 -6.77
C SER A 60 -2.90 9.88 -7.60
N GLY A 61 -3.84 9.17 -8.22
CA GLY A 61 -4.87 9.77 -9.07
C GLY A 61 -6.18 10.01 -8.33
N LEU A 62 -6.61 9.02 -7.54
CA LEU A 62 -7.92 8.99 -6.91
C LEU A 62 -7.85 8.90 -5.39
N SER A 63 -6.70 8.56 -4.81
CA SER A 63 -6.55 8.40 -3.36
C SER A 63 -5.72 9.51 -2.71
N SER A 64 -6.02 9.77 -1.44
CA SER A 64 -5.18 10.59 -0.57
C SER A 64 -4.72 9.82 0.67
N PHE A 65 -3.54 10.17 1.17
CA PHE A 65 -2.79 9.48 2.21
C PHE A 65 -2.38 10.47 3.29
N GLU A 66 -2.60 10.05 4.53
CA GLU A 66 -2.22 10.80 5.73
C GLU A 66 -1.60 9.86 6.75
N LEU A 67 -0.53 10.32 7.40
CA LEU A 67 0.24 9.52 8.35
C LEU A 67 -0.20 9.83 9.79
N PHE A 68 -0.35 8.78 10.59
CA PHE A 68 -0.73 8.84 12.00
C PHE A 68 0.24 7.99 12.83
N ASP A 69 0.47 8.37 14.07
CA ASP A 69 1.23 7.54 15.00
C ASP A 69 0.35 6.44 15.64
N GLU A 70 0.95 5.62 16.50
CA GLU A 70 0.25 4.53 17.19
C GLU A 70 -0.87 4.98 18.14
N ASN A 71 -0.88 6.25 18.54
CA ASN A 71 -1.89 6.85 19.39
C ASN A 71 -3.05 7.46 18.59
N GLY A 72 -2.95 7.46 17.25
CA GLY A 72 -3.92 8.11 16.37
C GLY A 72 -3.70 9.61 16.22
N ALA A 73 -2.53 10.14 16.58
CA ALA A 73 -2.19 11.53 16.32
C ALA A 73 -1.67 11.69 14.88
N ARG A 74 -2.21 12.65 14.13
CA ARG A 74 -1.74 12.95 12.77
C ARG A 74 -0.31 13.47 12.83
N GLN A 75 0.56 12.89 12.02
CA GLN A 75 1.94 13.31 11.89
C GLN A 75 2.08 14.46 10.87
N ALA A 76 3.22 15.15 10.91
CA ALA A 76 3.51 16.20 9.94
C ALA A 76 3.72 15.62 8.53
N PRO A 77 3.42 16.36 7.44
CA PRO A 77 3.55 15.85 6.07
C PRO A 77 4.97 15.35 5.70
N GLU A 78 6.00 15.91 6.33
CA GLU A 78 7.40 15.54 6.16
C GLU A 78 7.89 14.45 7.13
N ALA A 79 7.03 13.91 7.98
CA ALA A 79 7.38 12.84 8.91
C ALA A 79 7.80 11.57 8.17
N SER A 80 8.74 10.84 8.77
CA SER A 80 9.17 9.55 8.26
C SER A 80 8.31 8.45 8.86
N ALA A 81 7.63 7.71 7.99
CA ALA A 81 6.90 6.53 8.37
C ALA A 81 7.81 5.53 9.12
N LYS A 82 7.32 5.00 10.23
CA LYS A 82 7.98 3.94 11.02
C LYS A 82 7.03 2.76 11.22
N ARG A 83 7.59 1.61 11.57
CA ARG A 83 6.79 0.44 11.96
C ARG A 83 5.90 0.82 13.16
N GLY A 84 4.62 0.48 13.09
CA GLY A 84 3.60 0.84 14.07
C GLY A 84 2.76 2.05 13.69
N ASP A 85 3.20 2.88 12.73
CA ASP A 85 2.40 3.99 12.23
C ASP A 85 1.17 3.50 11.46
N PHE A 86 0.16 4.36 11.42
CA PHE A 86 -1.09 4.15 10.72
C PHE A 86 -1.18 5.09 9.52
N ILE A 87 -1.82 4.63 8.45
CA ILE A 87 -2.09 5.42 7.26
C ILE A 87 -3.58 5.43 7.02
N ARG A 88 -4.14 6.62 6.88
CA ARG A 88 -5.50 6.84 6.39
C ARG A 88 -5.45 6.95 4.87
N ILE A 89 -6.24 6.14 4.18
CA ILE A 89 -6.39 6.14 2.73
C ILE A 89 -7.80 6.61 2.41
N THR A 90 -7.96 7.73 1.73
CA THR A 90 -9.28 8.28 1.39
C THR A 90 -9.45 8.33 -0.12
N LEU A 91 -10.43 7.60 -0.65
CA LEU A 91 -10.81 7.68 -2.06
C LEU A 91 -11.59 8.98 -2.30
N THR A 92 -11.11 9.80 -3.23
CA THR A 92 -11.69 11.10 -3.58
C THR A 92 -13.16 10.93 -3.96
N GLY A 93 -14.03 11.75 -3.36
CA GLY A 93 -15.47 11.74 -3.62
C GLY A 93 -16.26 10.63 -2.92
N SER A 94 -15.61 9.68 -2.24
CA SER A 94 -16.31 8.60 -1.51
C SER A 94 -16.81 9.00 -0.12
N GLY A 95 -16.17 10.01 0.50
CA GLY A 95 -16.40 10.38 1.89
C GLY A 95 -16.00 9.31 2.91
N LYS A 96 -15.27 8.27 2.49
CA LYS A 96 -14.87 7.13 3.32
C LYS A 96 -13.36 6.95 3.28
N SER A 97 -12.83 6.45 4.40
CA SER A 97 -11.42 6.18 4.54
C SER A 97 -11.17 4.74 5.00
N ASP A 98 -10.20 4.12 4.36
CA ASP A 98 -9.63 2.85 4.75
C ASP A 98 -8.40 3.12 5.65
N TRP A 99 -8.14 2.22 6.59
CA TRP A 99 -7.00 2.31 7.50
C TRP A 99 -6.07 1.11 7.37
N VAL A 100 -4.77 1.39 7.27
CA VAL A 100 -3.72 0.38 7.29
C VAL A 100 -2.63 0.73 8.30
N LYS A 101 -1.93 -0.27 8.83
CA LYS A 101 -0.79 -0.12 9.75
C LYS A 101 0.48 -0.65 9.14
N ILE A 102 1.60 0.01 9.37
CA ILE A 102 2.93 -0.45 8.96
C ILE A 102 3.39 -1.56 9.90
N THR A 103 3.34 -2.81 9.45
CA THR A 103 3.68 -3.97 10.28
C THR A 103 5.13 -4.39 10.14
N ASN A 104 5.75 -4.12 8.99
CA ASN A 104 7.15 -4.45 8.76
C ASN A 104 7.84 -3.47 7.80
N ILE A 105 9.13 -3.25 8.03
CA ILE A 105 10.02 -2.50 7.14
C ILE A 105 11.26 -3.38 6.95
N ASP A 106 11.53 -3.81 5.72
CA ASP A 106 12.66 -4.66 5.37
C ASP A 106 13.70 -3.89 4.58
N GLU A 107 14.86 -3.67 5.21
CA GLU A 107 16.03 -2.97 4.65
C GLU A 107 17.28 -3.85 4.69
N GLN A 108 17.12 -5.18 4.72
CA GLN A 108 18.26 -6.09 4.85
C GLN A 108 19.21 -6.04 3.65
N ARG A 109 18.73 -5.53 2.51
CA ARG A 109 19.48 -5.40 1.27
C ARG A 109 19.69 -3.93 0.93
N VAL A 110 20.88 -3.60 0.42
CA VAL A 110 21.24 -2.22 0.06
C VAL A 110 20.47 -1.72 -1.18
N ASP A 111 20.04 -2.64 -2.03
CA ASP A 111 19.40 -2.41 -3.32
C ASP A 111 17.89 -2.71 -3.30
N GLU A 112 17.32 -2.93 -2.12
CA GLU A 112 15.91 -3.31 -1.95
C GLU A 112 15.34 -2.77 -0.63
N ILE A 113 14.10 -2.30 -0.67
CA ILE A 113 13.31 -1.88 0.51
C ILE A 113 11.88 -2.40 0.32
N VAL A 114 11.29 -2.93 1.40
CA VAL A 114 9.89 -3.36 1.44
C VAL A 114 9.20 -2.79 2.67
N LEU A 115 8.13 -2.02 2.46
CA LEU A 115 7.19 -1.62 3.51
C LEU A 115 5.95 -2.49 3.40
N THR A 116 5.60 -3.18 4.49
CA THR A 116 4.40 -4.03 4.56
C THR A 116 3.34 -3.35 5.40
N PHE A 117 2.14 -3.26 4.83
CA PHE A 117 0.94 -2.69 5.42
C PHE A 117 -0.11 -3.77 5.61
N GLN A 118 -0.87 -3.67 6.68
CA GLN A 118 -1.99 -4.57 6.99
C GLN A 118 -3.23 -3.72 7.30
N PRO A 119 -4.42 -4.06 6.78
CA PRO A 119 -5.66 -3.44 7.21
C PRO A 119 -5.85 -3.48 8.72
N THR A 120 -6.46 -2.44 9.26
CA THR A 120 -6.59 -2.26 10.71
C THR A 120 -7.80 -1.40 11.06
N TYR A 121 -8.07 -1.29 12.35
CA TYR A 121 -9.01 -0.33 12.92
C TYR A 121 -8.57 1.13 12.73
N ASN A 122 -9.51 2.05 12.89
CA ASN A 122 -9.25 3.49 12.93
C ASN A 122 -8.59 3.88 14.27
N PRO A 123 -7.33 4.34 14.30
CA PRO A 123 -6.62 4.64 15.54
C PRO A 123 -7.14 5.90 16.24
N THR A 124 -7.95 6.72 15.56
CA THR A 124 -8.53 7.97 16.07
C THR A 124 -9.83 7.77 16.86
N GLU A 125 -10.41 6.57 16.81
CA GLU A 125 -11.62 6.23 17.56
C GLU A 125 -11.33 5.89 19.03
N GLU A 126 -12.36 5.93 19.86
CA GLU A 126 -12.26 5.51 21.26
C GLU A 126 -11.85 4.04 21.38
N SER A 127 -11.15 3.69 22.48
CA SER A 127 -10.53 2.37 22.66
C SER A 127 -11.48 1.18 22.52
N ALA A 128 -12.77 1.34 22.83
CA ALA A 128 -13.78 0.29 22.67
C ALA A 128 -14.07 -0.06 21.20
N ASN A 129 -13.80 0.84 20.26
CA ASN A 129 -14.05 0.66 18.83
C ASN A 129 -12.78 0.27 18.04
N LYS A 130 -11.60 0.27 18.69
CA LYS A 130 -10.29 -0.09 18.09
C LYS A 130 -10.13 -1.60 17.79
N THR A 131 -11.22 -2.37 17.73
CA THR A 131 -11.19 -3.80 17.42
C THR A 131 -11.79 -4.12 16.05
N VAL A 132 -12.40 -3.13 15.38
CA VAL A 132 -13.10 -3.33 14.11
C VAL A 132 -12.22 -2.87 12.96
N THR A 133 -11.88 -3.78 12.03
CA THR A 133 -11.10 -3.43 10.84
C THR A 133 -11.88 -2.44 9.95
N SER A 134 -11.33 -1.25 9.78
CA SER A 134 -11.90 -0.18 8.96
C SER A 134 -11.26 -0.18 7.58
N HIS A 135 -11.53 -1.24 6.82
CA HIS A 135 -10.94 -1.44 5.49
C HIS A 135 -11.79 -2.37 4.64
N PHE A 136 -11.72 -2.21 3.31
CA PHE A 136 -12.40 -3.07 2.35
C PHE A 136 -11.98 -4.55 2.43
N PHE A 137 -10.68 -4.80 2.50
CA PHE A 137 -10.10 -6.12 2.76
C PHE A 137 -9.97 -6.44 4.26
N THR A 138 -9.97 -7.73 4.59
CA THR A 138 -9.76 -8.23 5.95
C THR A 138 -8.35 -7.96 6.45
N GLU A 139 -8.15 -8.03 7.77
CA GLU A 139 -6.84 -7.91 8.40
C GLU A 139 -5.85 -8.99 7.95
N ASP A 140 -6.30 -10.14 7.43
CA ASP A 140 -5.39 -11.17 6.89
C ASP A 140 -4.66 -10.76 5.60
N SER A 141 -5.12 -9.69 4.95
CA SER A 141 -4.49 -9.16 3.73
C SER A 141 -3.27 -8.32 4.04
N SER A 142 -2.34 -8.27 3.08
CA SER A 142 -1.18 -7.38 3.18
C SER A 142 -0.98 -6.64 1.87
N ASN A 143 -0.59 -5.38 1.98
CA ASN A 143 -0.12 -4.58 0.85
C ASN A 143 1.37 -4.30 1.05
N ASN A 144 2.19 -4.49 0.02
CA ASN A 144 3.64 -4.40 0.11
C ASN A 144 4.18 -3.42 -0.92
N PHE A 145 4.67 -2.28 -0.45
CA PHE A 145 5.30 -1.28 -1.30
C PHE A 145 6.79 -1.55 -1.33
N CYS A 146 7.29 -1.82 -2.53
CA CYS A 146 8.62 -2.37 -2.74
C CYS A 146 9.39 -1.50 -3.71
N LEU A 147 10.65 -1.19 -3.40
CA LEU A 147 11.56 -0.52 -4.32
C LEU A 147 12.81 -1.36 -4.48
N GLN A 148 13.27 -1.54 -5.71
CA GLN A 148 14.47 -2.32 -6.04
C GLN A 148 15.35 -1.58 -7.04
N LYS A 149 16.67 -1.68 -6.91
CA LYS A 149 17.62 -1.20 -7.92
C LYS A 149 18.45 -2.35 -8.50
N THR A 150 18.32 -2.58 -9.80
CA THR A 150 19.09 -3.59 -10.53
C THR A 150 19.87 -2.92 -11.64
N ASN A 151 21.21 -2.95 -11.57
CA ASN A 151 22.11 -2.23 -12.48
C ASN A 151 21.70 -0.75 -12.62
N GLU A 152 21.39 -0.30 -13.84
CA GLU A 152 20.95 1.04 -14.22
C GLU A 152 19.43 1.25 -14.10
N ALA A 153 18.68 0.30 -13.54
CA ALA A 153 17.23 0.40 -13.41
C ALA A 153 16.78 0.50 -11.95
N VAL A 154 15.77 1.33 -11.69
CA VAL A 154 14.99 1.32 -10.45
C VAL A 154 13.56 0.86 -10.75
N LYS A 155 13.04 -0.06 -9.95
CA LYS A 155 11.70 -0.63 -10.07
C LYS A 155 10.92 -0.39 -8.80
N ILE A 156 9.64 -0.06 -8.95
CA ILE A 156 8.68 -0.02 -7.84
C ILE A 156 7.61 -1.08 -8.06
N TYR A 157 7.14 -1.68 -6.97
CA TYR A 157 6.02 -2.60 -6.96
C TYR A 157 5.06 -2.25 -5.82
N VAL A 158 3.77 -2.45 -6.06
CA VAL A 158 2.74 -2.53 -5.03
C VAL A 158 2.13 -3.94 -5.14
N ILE A 159 2.35 -4.76 -4.12
CA ILE A 159 2.00 -6.19 -4.12
C ILE A 159 1.00 -6.48 -3.01
N GLY A 160 -0.25 -6.75 -3.39
CA GLY A 160 -1.32 -7.21 -2.52
C GLY A 160 -1.33 -8.74 -2.40
N LEU A 161 -1.48 -9.26 -1.18
CA LEU A 161 -1.57 -10.70 -0.88
C LEU A 161 -2.74 -10.97 0.06
N ASN A 162 -3.33 -12.17 -0.05
CA ASN A 162 -4.49 -12.61 0.74
C ASN A 162 -5.67 -11.60 0.71
N GLU A 163 -5.92 -10.95 -0.42
CA GLU A 163 -6.97 -9.93 -0.55
C GLU A 163 -8.34 -10.63 -0.49
N LYS A 164 -8.96 -10.60 0.69
CA LYS A 164 -10.31 -11.10 0.92
C LYS A 164 -11.21 -9.94 1.31
N SER A 165 -12.39 -9.85 0.70
CA SER A 165 -13.37 -8.83 1.06
C SER A 165 -13.84 -9.01 2.50
N ASN A 166 -13.86 -7.92 3.26
CA ASN A 166 -14.33 -7.90 4.64
C ASN A 166 -15.88 -7.85 4.68
N THR A 167 -16.53 -9.02 4.63
CA THR A 167 -18.00 -9.14 4.57
C THR A 167 -18.67 -9.52 5.89
N HIS A 168 -17.90 -9.83 6.95
CA HIS A 168 -18.42 -10.46 8.17
C HIS A 168 -18.34 -9.61 9.43
N ASP A 169 -17.52 -8.56 9.49
CA ASP A 169 -17.41 -7.70 10.66
C ASP A 169 -17.83 -6.27 10.35
N THR A 170 -18.91 -5.81 10.99
CA THR A 170 -19.09 -4.43 11.47
C THR A 170 -20.51 -4.24 11.99
N ASN A 171 -20.64 -4.19 13.32
CA ASN A 171 -21.71 -3.38 13.89
C ASN A 171 -21.42 -1.91 13.53
N ASN A 172 -22.24 -1.37 12.62
CA ASN A 172 -22.50 0.07 12.40
C ASN A 172 -21.59 0.96 11.53
N ILE A 173 -20.58 0.46 10.79
CA ILE A 173 -19.82 1.33 9.84
C ILE A 173 -19.90 0.84 8.38
N ILE A 174 -20.31 -0.40 8.15
CA ILE A 174 -20.44 -0.99 6.80
C ILE A 174 -21.89 -1.44 6.49
N GLU A 175 -22.90 -0.69 6.93
CA GLU A 175 -24.23 -0.91 6.33
C GLU A 175 -24.22 -0.60 4.82
N THR A 176 -23.38 0.33 4.36
CA THR A 176 -23.32 0.68 2.94
C THR A 176 -22.40 -0.23 2.11
N ALA A 177 -21.33 -0.83 2.64
CA ALA A 177 -20.52 -1.75 1.80
C ALA A 177 -21.16 -3.14 1.65
N ARG A 178 -22.18 -3.50 2.45
CA ARG A 178 -23.08 -4.63 2.08
C ARG A 178 -23.83 -4.38 0.77
N ASN A 179 -24.14 -3.13 0.42
CA ASN A 179 -24.83 -2.81 -0.84
C ASN A 179 -23.86 -2.51 -2.00
N VAL A 180 -22.66 -1.99 -1.70
CA VAL A 180 -21.66 -1.65 -2.73
C VAL A 180 -20.75 -2.85 -3.06
N ALA A 181 -20.35 -3.68 -2.10
CA ALA A 181 -19.40 -4.77 -2.34
C ALA A 181 -20.04 -5.91 -3.16
N THR A 182 -21.28 -6.31 -2.88
CA THR A 182 -21.91 -7.42 -3.62
C THR A 182 -22.34 -7.04 -5.05
N ALA A 183 -22.53 -5.74 -5.35
CA ALA A 183 -22.87 -5.25 -6.69
C ALA A 183 -21.67 -4.69 -7.48
N ASN A 184 -20.62 -4.20 -6.80
CA ASN A 184 -19.52 -3.43 -7.40
C ASN A 184 -18.10 -3.89 -7.00
N LEU A 185 -17.91 -5.10 -6.44
CA LEU A 185 -16.59 -5.65 -6.10
C LEU A 185 -15.61 -5.55 -7.29
N GLY A 186 -16.05 -5.92 -8.49
CA GLY A 186 -15.24 -5.80 -9.70
C GLY A 186 -14.85 -4.36 -10.05
N HIS A 187 -15.71 -3.39 -9.74
CA HIS A 187 -15.43 -1.97 -9.97
C HIS A 187 -14.39 -1.43 -8.98
N TYR A 188 -14.51 -1.78 -7.69
CA TYR A 188 -13.53 -1.37 -6.67
C TYR A 188 -12.15 -1.99 -6.94
N LEU A 189 -12.08 -3.29 -7.26
CA LEU A 189 -10.82 -3.94 -7.65
C LEU A 189 -10.22 -3.32 -8.92
N GLY A 190 -11.06 -2.92 -9.88
CA GLY A 190 -10.64 -2.19 -11.07
C GLY A 190 -10.03 -0.82 -10.76
N ILE A 191 -10.70 -0.03 -9.91
CA ILE A 191 -10.21 1.28 -9.45
C ILE A 191 -8.90 1.11 -8.68
N GLN A 192 -8.82 0.17 -7.75
CA GLN A 192 -7.62 -0.09 -6.97
C GLN A 192 -6.43 -0.47 -7.86
N LYS A 193 -6.66 -1.36 -8.83
CA LYS A 193 -5.62 -1.74 -9.80
C LYS A 193 -5.14 -0.54 -10.63
N ALA A 194 -6.07 0.29 -11.10
CA ALA A 194 -5.75 1.51 -11.84
C ALA A 194 -4.94 2.48 -10.97
N GLU A 195 -5.39 2.73 -9.75
CA GLU A 195 -4.74 3.61 -8.78
C GLU A 195 -3.29 3.18 -8.50
N TRP A 196 -3.04 1.90 -8.22
CA TRP A 196 -1.70 1.42 -7.95
C TRP A 196 -0.79 1.42 -9.18
N THR A 197 -1.37 1.24 -10.37
CA THR A 197 -0.63 1.37 -11.63
C THR A 197 -0.18 2.82 -11.84
N THR A 198 -1.12 3.78 -11.73
CA THR A 198 -0.83 5.21 -11.80
C THR A 198 0.17 5.65 -10.75
N PHE A 199 0.02 5.19 -9.50
CA PHE A 199 0.98 5.46 -8.43
C PHE A 199 2.39 5.00 -8.82
N CYS A 200 2.56 3.75 -9.27
CA CYS A 200 3.88 3.22 -9.63
C CYS A 200 4.53 4.03 -10.76
N GLU A 201 3.78 4.37 -11.80
CA GLU A 201 4.26 5.14 -12.96
C GLU A 201 4.69 6.56 -12.55
N ASN A 202 3.86 7.26 -11.77
CA ASN A 202 4.15 8.61 -11.30
C ASN A 202 5.29 8.64 -10.27
N PHE A 203 5.35 7.64 -9.39
CA PHE A 203 6.32 7.62 -8.30
C PHE A 203 7.77 7.70 -8.77
N LEU A 204 8.08 7.07 -9.92
CA LEU A 204 9.42 7.06 -10.51
C LEU A 204 9.71 8.25 -11.43
N THR A 205 8.71 9.09 -11.73
CA THR A 205 8.86 10.24 -12.63
C THR A 205 8.88 11.57 -11.88
N SER A 206 8.09 11.71 -10.82
CA SER A 206 8.00 12.95 -10.05
C SER A 206 9.19 13.12 -9.09
N ASP A 207 9.72 14.34 -9.02
CA ASP A 207 10.84 14.71 -8.14
C ASP A 207 10.36 15.34 -6.81
N ASN A 208 9.06 15.23 -6.53
CA ASN A 208 8.35 15.96 -5.46
C ASN A 208 8.81 15.59 -4.04
#